data_AF-A0A7G7LAS1-F1
#
_entry.id   AF-A0A7G7LAS1-F1
#
_cell.length_a   1.000
_cell.length_b   1.000
_cell.length_c   1.000
_cell.angle_alpha   90.00
_cell.angle_beta   90.00
_cell.angle_gamma   90.00
#
_symmetry.space_group_name_H-M   'P 1'
#
loop_
_entity.id
_entity.type
_entity.pdbx_description
1 polymer ?
#
loop_
_entity_poly.entity_id
_entity_poly.type
_entity_poly.pdbx_seq_one_letter_code
_entity_poly.pdbx_strand_id
1 'polypeptide(L)'
;MTHPRPGDEPGRGASAPRDVAPLDSELTSPTDPAAVLPDPERGPAAGTVRGRAAVVDGVLVLTGEIDGDLRRLWDDEAPAGLDVVAVDARSVTYLGTAGLALLSELSGTSAEPIPLWTASRAVLHALRAVGLDSGFDLHDPSSPTG
;
A
#
# COMPACT_ATOMS: atom_id res chain seq x y z
N MET A 1 46.17 -44.36 24.80
CA MET A 1 47.38 -44.05 24.02
C MET A 1 47.26 -44.73 22.67
N THR A 2 47.90 -44.15 21.65
CA THR A 2 48.04 -44.62 20.26
C THR A 2 46.98 -44.11 19.28
N HIS A 3 47.17 -42.86 18.86
CA HIS A 3 46.80 -42.38 17.53
C HIS A 3 47.83 -42.91 16.51
N PRO A 4 47.41 -43.43 15.34
CA PRO A 4 48.32 -43.67 14.23
C PRO A 4 48.58 -42.38 13.42
N ARG A 5 49.84 -42.25 13.00
CA ARG A 5 50.40 -41.24 12.07
C ARG A 5 50.24 -41.71 10.59
N PRO A 6 50.99 -41.16 9.60
CA PRO A 6 50.78 -39.93 8.83
C PRO A 6 50.79 -40.22 7.30
N GLY A 7 50.68 -39.18 6.46
CA GLY A 7 51.29 -39.21 5.11
C GLY A 7 50.39 -38.78 3.96
N ASP A 8 50.79 -37.65 3.36
CA ASP A 8 50.69 -37.26 1.95
C ASP A 8 49.35 -37.26 1.17
N GLU A 9 48.85 -36.03 0.97
CA GLU A 9 48.41 -35.33 -0.27
C GLU A 9 48.19 -36.09 -1.60
N PRO A 10 47.59 -35.48 -2.67
CA PRO A 10 46.89 -34.20 -2.81
C PRO A 10 45.55 -34.28 -3.58
N GLY A 11 44.73 -33.23 -3.47
CA GLY A 11 43.87 -32.73 -4.55
C GLY A 11 42.57 -33.50 -4.85
N ARG A 12 41.45 -32.76 -4.89
CA ARG A 12 40.60 -32.57 -6.09
C ARG A 12 39.29 -31.93 -5.65
N GLY A 13 39.06 -30.73 -6.16
CA GLY A 13 37.84 -29.97 -5.98
C GLY A 13 36.60 -30.80 -6.32
N ALA A 14 35.56 -30.51 -5.54
CA ALA A 14 34.22 -31.06 -5.61
C ALA A 14 33.61 -30.97 -7.02
N SER A 15 32.89 -32.02 -7.42
CA SER A 15 31.42 -31.97 -7.54
C SER A 15 30.92 -33.10 -8.43
N ALA A 16 30.15 -34.02 -7.84
CA ALA A 16 29.10 -34.83 -8.47
C ALA A 16 28.40 -35.64 -7.35
N PRO A 17 27.26 -36.32 -7.63
CA PRO A 17 26.02 -35.85 -8.23
C PRO A 17 24.81 -36.29 -7.36
N ARG A 18 23.57 -35.85 -7.67
CA ARG A 18 22.27 -36.47 -7.27
C ARG A 18 21.15 -35.59 -7.84
N ASP A 19 20.41 -35.97 -8.87
CA ASP A 19 19.42 -37.06 -9.00
C ASP A 19 18.17 -36.89 -8.10
N VAL A 20 17.02 -36.76 -8.77
CA VAL A 20 15.59 -36.95 -8.40
C VAL A 20 14.88 -36.06 -7.35
N ALA A 21 13.84 -35.36 -7.82
CA ALA A 21 12.69 -34.79 -7.09
C ALA A 21 11.83 -35.90 -6.42
N PRO A 22 10.87 -35.68 -5.47
CA PRO A 22 9.80 -34.66 -5.55
C PRO A 22 9.17 -34.10 -4.23
N LEU A 23 8.31 -33.06 -4.42
CA LEU A 23 7.15 -32.60 -3.61
C LEU A 23 7.35 -32.19 -2.14
N ASP A 24 7.25 -30.89 -1.85
CA ASP A 24 6.45 -30.41 -0.70
C ASP A 24 6.05 -28.93 -0.85
N SER A 25 4.74 -28.70 -0.98
CA SER A 25 3.95 -27.72 -0.22
C SER A 25 4.59 -26.38 0.18
N GLU A 26 5.09 -25.57 -0.76
CA GLU A 26 5.29 -24.15 -0.47
C GLU A 26 3.95 -23.43 -0.68
N LEU A 27 3.21 -23.32 0.41
CA LEU A 27 2.12 -22.40 0.66
C LEU A 27 2.52 -21.03 0.04
N THR A 28 2.05 -20.72 -1.16
CA THR A 28 2.36 -19.44 -1.80
C THR A 28 1.74 -18.37 -0.90
N SER A 29 2.61 -17.69 -0.16
CA SER A 29 2.25 -16.54 0.65
C SER A 29 1.41 -15.58 -0.19
N PRO A 30 0.44 -14.86 0.41
CA PRO A 30 -0.38 -13.91 -0.33
C PRO A 30 0.53 -13.02 -1.17
N THR A 31 0.34 -13.06 -2.49
CA THR A 31 1.13 -12.27 -3.44
C THR A 31 1.08 -10.82 -3.01
N ASP A 32 2.25 -10.27 -2.70
CA ASP A 32 2.40 -8.87 -2.36
C ASP A 32 1.76 -8.01 -3.47
N PRO A 33 0.76 -7.16 -3.17
CA PRO A 33 0.04 -6.40 -4.19
C PRO A 33 0.92 -5.34 -4.86
N ALA A 34 2.10 -5.01 -4.30
CA ALA A 34 3.05 -4.13 -4.95
C ALA A 34 3.86 -4.85 -6.06
N ALA A 35 3.88 -6.19 -6.07
CA ALA A 35 4.54 -6.98 -7.11
C ALA A 35 3.71 -7.10 -8.41
N VAL A 36 2.44 -6.69 -8.41
CA VAL A 36 1.49 -6.80 -9.55
C VAL A 36 1.19 -5.42 -10.16
N LEU A 37 2.14 -4.49 -10.12
CA LEU A 37 1.99 -3.22 -10.83
C LEU A 37 2.62 -3.35 -12.23
N PRO A 38 1.86 -3.12 -13.32
CA PRO A 38 2.43 -3.08 -14.66
C PRO A 38 3.39 -1.89 -14.82
N ASP A 39 4.49 -2.12 -15.54
CA ASP A 39 5.49 -1.09 -15.89
C ASP A 39 4.84 0.04 -16.71
N PRO A 40 5.03 1.33 -16.36
CA PRO A 40 4.37 2.43 -17.03
C PRO A 40 5.04 2.73 -18.39
N GLU A 41 4.54 2.10 -19.45
CA GLU A 41 4.82 2.51 -20.83
C GLU A 41 4.42 3.99 -21.03
N ARG A 42 5.43 4.82 -21.32
CA ARG A 42 5.37 6.28 -21.45
C ARG A 42 4.35 6.76 -22.49
N GLY A 43 3.25 7.34 -22.01
CA GLY A 43 2.41 8.32 -22.75
C GLY A 43 2.93 9.77 -22.62
N PRO A 44 2.48 10.71 -23.49
CA PRO A 44 3.10 12.02 -23.65
C PRO A 44 2.86 12.93 -22.45
N ALA A 45 3.81 13.84 -22.20
CA ALA A 45 3.96 14.66 -20.99
C ALA A 45 2.69 15.41 -20.54
N ALA A 46 1.90 14.77 -19.67
CA ALA A 46 0.99 15.43 -18.74
C ALA A 46 1.79 15.89 -17.52
N GLY A 47 1.44 17.04 -16.93
CA GLY A 47 2.01 17.45 -15.65
C GLY A 47 1.92 16.26 -14.68
N THR A 48 3.05 15.87 -14.10
CA THR A 48 3.11 14.65 -13.28
C THR A 48 2.21 14.83 -12.07
N VAL A 49 1.04 14.19 -12.07
CA VAL A 49 0.19 14.08 -10.89
C VAL A 49 1.03 13.43 -9.80
N ARG A 50 1.18 14.11 -8.67
CA ARG A 50 2.09 13.72 -7.58
C ARG A 50 1.44 12.83 -6.53
N GLY A 51 0.18 12.49 -6.74
CA GLY A 51 -0.56 11.56 -5.92
C GLY A 51 -1.17 10.44 -6.73
N ARG A 52 -1.76 9.50 -6.01
CA ARG A 52 -2.52 8.40 -6.57
C ARG A 52 -3.68 8.08 -5.64
N ALA A 53 -4.82 7.79 -6.24
CA ALA A 53 -6.00 7.25 -5.59
C ALA A 53 -6.35 5.93 -6.27
N ALA A 54 -6.76 4.92 -5.49
CA ALA A 54 -7.25 3.64 -5.99
C ALA A 54 -8.26 3.06 -5.00
N VAL A 55 -9.26 2.33 -5.48
CA VAL A 55 -10.08 1.47 -4.60
C VAL A 55 -9.63 0.03 -4.74
N VAL A 56 -9.27 -0.60 -3.62
CA VAL A 56 -8.87 -2.01 -3.53
C VAL A 56 -9.76 -2.66 -2.48
N ASP A 57 -10.57 -3.65 -2.89
CA ASP A 57 -11.50 -4.37 -2.00
C ASP A 57 -12.38 -3.45 -1.11
N GLY A 58 -12.88 -2.35 -1.68
CA GLY A 58 -13.70 -1.35 -0.96
C GLY A 58 -12.91 -0.36 -0.10
N VAL A 59 -11.58 -0.45 -0.06
CA VAL A 59 -10.70 0.51 0.63
C VAL A 59 -10.19 1.55 -0.35
N LEU A 60 -10.48 2.83 -0.08
CA LEU A 60 -9.90 3.94 -0.82
C LEU A 60 -8.46 4.19 -0.33
N VAL A 61 -7.49 3.85 -1.16
CA VAL A 61 -6.06 4.05 -0.90
C VAL A 61 -5.60 5.36 -1.52
N LEU A 62 -5.13 6.28 -0.67
CA LEU A 62 -4.64 7.61 -1.03
C LEU A 62 -3.13 7.70 -0.74
N THR A 63 -2.36 8.14 -1.73
CA THR A 63 -0.91 8.29 -1.61
C THR A 63 -0.43 9.59 -2.26
N GLY A 64 0.60 10.23 -1.72
CA GLY A 64 1.20 11.45 -2.25
C GLY A 64 0.33 12.70 -2.03
N GLU A 65 0.31 13.58 -3.03
CA GLU A 65 -0.46 14.84 -3.00
C GLU A 65 -1.90 14.62 -3.48
N ILE A 66 -2.88 14.89 -2.61
CA ILE A 66 -4.30 14.74 -2.93
C ILE A 66 -4.88 16.12 -3.24
N ASP A 67 -4.72 16.55 -4.49
CA ASP A 67 -5.05 17.89 -4.98
C ASP A 67 -6.14 17.85 -6.09
N GLY A 68 -6.37 19.01 -6.72
CA GLY A 68 -7.36 19.13 -7.78
C GLY A 68 -7.00 18.37 -9.06
N ASP A 69 -5.71 18.18 -9.34
CA ASP A 69 -5.27 17.44 -10.53
C ASP A 69 -5.49 15.93 -10.31
N LEU A 70 -5.20 15.42 -9.11
CA LEU A 70 -5.56 14.04 -8.75
C LEU A 70 -7.07 13.82 -8.75
N ARG A 71 -7.87 14.78 -8.26
CA ARG A 71 -9.34 14.63 -8.28
C ARG A 71 -9.89 14.55 -9.70
N ARG A 72 -9.38 15.35 -10.64
CA ARG A 72 -9.78 15.27 -12.05
C ARG A 72 -9.44 13.92 -12.65
N LEU A 73 -8.22 13.43 -12.41
CA LEU A 73 -7.82 12.10 -12.86
C LEU A 73 -8.72 11.01 -12.28
N TRP A 74 -9.07 11.12 -11.00
CA TRP A 74 -10.00 10.22 -10.34
C TRP A 74 -11.39 10.26 -10.99
N ASP A 75 -11.95 11.43 -11.24
CA ASP A 75 -13.28 11.55 -11.84
C ASP A 75 -13.33 10.96 -13.27
N ASP A 76 -12.20 10.98 -13.99
CA ASP A 76 -12.08 10.38 -15.33
C ASP A 76 -11.91 8.85 -15.30
N GLU A 77 -11.26 8.30 -14.27
CA GLU A 77 -10.85 6.89 -14.19
C GLU A 77 -11.65 6.04 -13.17
N ALA A 78 -12.38 6.68 -12.25
CA ALA A 78 -13.01 6.00 -11.13
C ALA A 78 -14.18 5.10 -11.61
N PRO A 79 -14.31 3.89 -11.04
CA PRO A 79 -15.46 3.04 -11.27
C PRO A 79 -16.77 3.75 -10.87
N ALA A 80 -17.83 3.57 -11.65
CA ALA A 80 -19.15 4.02 -11.21
C ALA A 80 -19.63 3.17 -10.01
N GLY A 81 -20.19 3.81 -8.99
CA GLY A 81 -20.78 3.12 -7.84
C GLY A 81 -19.77 2.55 -6.84
N LEU A 82 -18.71 3.31 -6.55
CA LEU A 82 -17.75 2.94 -5.50
C LEU A 82 -18.43 2.84 -4.13
N ASP A 83 -18.43 1.63 -3.57
CA ASP A 83 -18.77 1.39 -2.18
C ASP A 83 -17.47 1.41 -1.35
N VAL A 84 -17.16 2.58 -0.80
CA VAL A 84 -15.95 2.77 0.02
C VAL A 84 -16.31 2.51 1.48
N VAL A 85 -15.79 1.41 2.01
CA VAL A 85 -16.01 0.99 3.40
C VAL A 85 -14.91 1.48 4.34
N ALA A 86 -13.76 1.88 3.80
CA ALA A 86 -12.67 2.44 4.59
C ALA A 86 -11.68 3.27 3.75
N VAL A 87 -10.84 4.06 4.41
CA VAL A 87 -9.83 4.92 3.78
C VAL A 87 -8.43 4.64 4.34
N ASP A 88 -7.47 4.38 3.46
CA ASP A 88 -6.05 4.34 3.79
C ASP A 88 -5.36 5.61 3.28
N ALA A 89 -5.02 6.51 4.21
CA ALA A 89 -4.34 7.77 3.94
C ALA A 89 -2.97 7.83 4.63
N ARG A 90 -2.32 6.67 4.87
CA ARG A 90 -1.02 6.60 5.55
C ARG A 90 0.12 7.23 4.75
N SER A 91 0.03 7.16 3.42
CA SER A 91 1.06 7.67 2.51
C SER A 91 0.73 9.04 1.91
N VAL A 92 -0.26 9.75 2.48
CA VAL A 92 -0.62 11.11 2.04
C VAL A 92 0.37 12.13 2.60
N THR A 93 1.00 12.88 1.71
CA THR A 93 1.98 13.92 2.04
C THR A 93 1.38 15.33 2.02
N TYR A 94 0.29 15.52 1.27
CA TYR A 94 -0.43 16.78 1.17
C TYR A 94 -1.92 16.51 0.91
N LEU A 95 -2.79 17.22 1.62
CA LEU A 95 -4.24 17.16 1.43
C LEU A 95 -4.74 18.56 1.04
N GLY A 96 -5.10 18.71 -0.23
CA GLY A 96 -5.70 19.94 -0.76
C GLY A 96 -7.22 20.01 -0.52
N THR A 97 -7.83 21.10 -0.96
CA THR A 97 -9.28 21.30 -0.87
C THR A 97 -10.09 20.23 -1.62
N ALA A 98 -9.57 19.74 -2.75
CA ALA A 98 -10.21 18.67 -3.52
C ALA A 98 -10.19 17.33 -2.76
N GLY A 99 -9.08 17.00 -2.08
CA GLY A 99 -9.02 15.82 -1.22
C GLY A 99 -9.93 15.94 0.00
N LEU A 100 -10.04 17.12 0.60
CA LEU A 100 -11.02 17.38 1.66
C LEU A 100 -12.47 17.22 1.17
N ALA A 101 -12.80 17.70 -0.02
CA ALA A 101 -14.12 17.52 -0.62
C ALA A 101 -14.43 16.04 -0.84
N LEU A 102 -13.47 15.26 -1.35
CA LEU A 102 -13.59 13.81 -1.48
C LEU A 102 -13.90 13.13 -0.14
N LEU A 103 -13.14 13.46 0.92
CA LEU A 103 -13.39 12.89 2.25
C LEU A 103 -14.74 13.34 2.82
N SER A 104 -15.15 14.58 2.57
CA SER A 104 -16.46 15.10 2.96
C SER A 104 -17.60 14.32 2.27
N GLU A 105 -17.50 14.07 0.97
CA GLU A 105 -18.47 13.29 0.19
C GLU A 105 -18.62 11.86 0.73
N LEU A 106 -17.50 11.21 1.08
CA LEU A 106 -17.50 9.88 1.68
C LEU A 106 -18.16 9.90 3.05
N SER A 107 -17.77 10.82 3.93
CA SER A 107 -18.37 10.91 5.27
C SER A 107 -19.88 11.20 5.22
N GLY A 108 -20.36 11.92 4.22
CA GLY A 108 -21.77 12.25 4.04
C GLY A 108 -22.62 11.14 3.43
N THR A 109 -22.00 10.11 2.85
CA THR A 109 -22.70 8.94 2.27
C THR A 109 -22.86 7.79 3.24
N SER A 110 -22.06 7.75 4.33
CA SER A 110 -22.17 6.75 5.38
C SER A 110 -22.97 7.26 6.59
N ALA A 111 -23.80 6.40 7.17
CA ALA A 111 -24.47 6.68 8.44
C ALA A 111 -23.57 6.44 9.66
N GLU A 112 -22.52 5.64 9.49
CA GLU A 112 -21.54 5.32 10.53
C GLU A 112 -20.17 5.93 10.19
N PRO A 113 -19.35 6.27 11.19
CA PRO A 113 -18.00 6.78 10.96
C PRO A 113 -17.18 5.80 10.11
N ILE A 114 -16.55 6.31 9.05
CA ILE A 114 -15.75 5.48 8.14
C ILE A 114 -14.37 5.25 8.77
N PRO A 115 -13.87 4.01 8.87
CA PRO A 115 -12.50 3.76 9.31
C PRO A 115 -11.48 4.47 8.42
N LEU A 116 -10.58 5.24 9.03
CA LEU A 116 -9.53 5.98 8.34
C LEU A 116 -8.17 5.74 9.00
N TRP A 117 -7.27 5.08 8.28
CA TRP A 117 -5.88 4.90 8.71
C TRP A 117 -5.02 6.06 8.25
N THR A 118 -4.46 6.80 9.20
CA THR A 118 -3.48 7.84 8.88
C THR A 118 -2.59 8.16 10.08
N ALA A 119 -1.31 8.36 9.80
CA ALA A 119 -0.39 9.05 10.70
C ALA A 119 -0.03 10.46 10.17
N SER A 120 -0.64 10.88 9.05
CA SER A 120 -0.29 12.12 8.36
C SER A 120 -0.88 13.32 9.11
N ARG A 121 0.00 14.16 9.65
CA ARG A 121 -0.40 15.43 10.28
C ARG A 121 -1.17 16.32 9.31
N ALA A 122 -0.85 16.28 8.02
CA ALA A 122 -1.56 17.05 7.00
C ALA A 122 -3.04 16.66 6.95
N VAL A 123 -3.33 15.35 6.93
CA VAL A 123 -4.70 14.81 6.92
C VAL A 123 -5.42 15.13 8.24
N LEU A 124 -4.80 14.82 9.38
CA LEU A 124 -5.41 15.05 10.69
C LEU A 124 -5.71 16.53 10.95
N HIS A 125 -4.79 17.42 10.59
CA HIS A 125 -4.98 18.86 10.77
C HIS A 125 -6.10 19.38 9.87
N ALA A 126 -6.12 18.95 8.61
CA ALA A 126 -7.13 19.36 7.66
C ALA A 126 -8.54 18.90 8.07
N LEU A 127 -8.72 17.64 8.50
CA LEU A 127 -10.01 17.13 8.98
C LEU A 127 -10.55 17.93 10.16
N ARG A 128 -9.70 18.17 11.18
CA ARG A 128 -10.07 18.95 12.36
C ARG A 128 -10.37 20.42 12.04
N ALA A 129 -9.64 21.01 11.09
CA ALA A 129 -9.86 22.41 10.70
C ALA A 129 -11.25 22.65 10.12
N VAL A 130 -11.88 21.64 9.52
CA VAL A 130 -13.22 21.72 8.94
C VAL A 130 -14.27 20.92 9.71
N GLY A 131 -13.91 20.30 10.84
CA GLY A 131 -14.82 19.51 11.68
C GLY A 131 -15.30 18.20 11.05
N LEU A 132 -14.54 17.63 10.12
CA LEU A 132 -14.85 16.35 9.48
C LEU A 132 -14.34 15.14 10.28
N ASP A 133 -13.58 15.35 11.35
CA ASP A 133 -12.99 14.29 12.15
C ASP A 133 -14.00 13.36 12.82
N SER A 134 -15.24 13.82 13.05
CA SER A 134 -16.33 12.99 13.60
C SER A 134 -16.96 12.02 12.59
N GLY A 135 -16.76 12.26 11.29
CA GLY A 135 -17.22 11.38 10.22
C GLY A 135 -16.32 10.16 10.00
N PHE A 136 -15.21 10.07 10.74
CA PHE A 136 -14.21 9.01 10.59
C PHE A 136 -13.85 8.36 11.93
N ASP A 137 -13.67 7.05 11.92
CA ASP A 137 -13.01 6.32 13.00
C ASP A 137 -11.50 6.32 12.74
N LEU A 138 -10.77 7.20 13.44
CA LEU A 138 -9.36 7.46 13.17
C LEU A 138 -8.47 6.39 13.81
N HIS A 139 -7.78 5.63 12.97
CA HIS A 139 -6.80 4.64 13.41
C HIS A 139 -5.36 5.12 13.13
N ASP A 140 -4.58 5.26 14.18
CA ASP A 140 -3.14 5.48 14.06
C ASP A 140 -2.42 4.11 13.97
N PRO A 141 -1.81 3.76 12.83
CA PRO A 141 -1.06 2.51 12.68
C PRO A 141 0.20 2.46 13.58
N SER A 142 0.59 3.58 14.18
CA SER A 142 1.71 3.70 15.12
C SER A 142 1.31 3.30 16.54
N SER A 143 0.01 3.19 16.82
CA SER A 143 -0.48 2.73 18.11
C SER A 143 -0.32 1.21 18.18
N PRO A 144 0.54 0.66 19.05
CA PRO A 144 0.57 -0.77 19.27
C PRO A 144 -0.81 -1.18 19.76
N THR A 145 -1.41 -2.18 19.10
CA THR A 145 -2.62 -2.85 19.58
C THR A 145 -2.31 -3.36 20.99
N GLY A 146 -2.91 -2.72 22.00
CA GLY A 146 -2.81 -3.13 23.40
C GLY A 146 -3.69 -4.33 23.70
#